data_AF-A0A2G9ZRU4-F1
#
_entry.id   AF-A0A2G9ZRU4-F1
#
_cell.length_a   1.000
_cell.length_b   1.000
_cell.length_c   1.000
_cell.angle_alpha   90.00
_cell.angle_beta   90.00
_cell.angle_gamma   90.00
#
_symmetry.space_group_name_H-M   'P 1'
#
loop_
_entity.id
_entity.type
_entity.pdbx_description
1 polymer ?
#
loop_
_entity_poly.entity_id
_entity_poly.type
_entity_poly.pdbx_seq_one_letter_code
_entity_poly.pdbx_strand_id
1 'polypeptide(L)'
;MLRFFYERFQKIGLIPIVVASYEIQPGFREYCPPLTPQVVMQFVVNPRFREIVLDRLRRLSKMENRSYSADALWKIARRIRRLNRRQKEAYLLRYLRDLSRYHRDLKNATRAWEAADAVHLVIDEKILNLSRVNNLLYEFLLPEEDTEDQSPIINHVALKADVRGSTEIVRQMKGKGLNPASFFSLNFFEPINRLLETYEAEKVFIEGDAIILTILERSRPAKNLFTVARACGLAMDILSVVRRCNAGSRKAQLPVIELGIGIGFQNGPPTYLFDGGRRIMISSAINEAHFLCRSDKRLMQTGAWKPRFNLVVFKPEKVDHASQDASALPIIYNVNGIALDNAGFRQLSLELNLKTLEYTMPDPRSERFRFHVGKFPTSLGTQRTLVIREAPYSIPEPASPDVASNFEQVFYEVCTYPAILAWAEHFP
;
A
#
# COMPACT_ATOMS: atom_id res chain seq x y z
N MET A 1 33.81 37.79 -28.52
CA MET A 1 33.98 37.21 -27.17
C MET A 1 35.40 36.74 -26.85
N LEU A 2 36.05 35.86 -27.64
CA LEU A 2 37.39 35.33 -27.30
C LEU A 2 38.46 36.41 -27.05
N ARG A 3 38.45 37.48 -27.85
CA ARG A 3 39.37 38.62 -27.71
C ARG A 3 39.26 39.31 -26.33
N PHE A 4 38.04 39.48 -25.82
CA PHE A 4 37.79 40.06 -24.49
C PHE A 4 38.39 39.19 -23.38
N PHE A 5 38.16 37.87 -23.42
CA PHE A 5 38.75 36.95 -22.45
C PHE A 5 40.28 36.91 -22.56
N TYR A 6 40.82 36.92 -23.79
CA TYR A 6 42.26 36.93 -24.01
C TYR A 6 42.92 38.18 -23.41
N GLU A 7 42.38 39.37 -23.68
CA GLU A 7 42.90 40.63 -23.15
C GLU A 7 42.85 40.65 -21.61
N ARG A 8 41.79 40.13 -21.00
CA ARG A 8 41.64 40.06 -19.54
C ARG A 8 42.60 39.03 -18.90
N PHE A 9 42.72 37.84 -19.48
CA PHE A 9 43.66 36.81 -19.01
C PHE A 9 45.12 37.24 -19.20
N GLN A 10 45.41 37.98 -20.28
CA GLN A 10 46.73 38.54 -20.52
C GLN A 10 47.07 39.61 -19.48
N LYS A 11 46.13 40.51 -19.15
CA LYS A 11 46.31 41.56 -18.13
C LYS A 11 46.62 40.98 -16.74
N ILE A 12 46.03 39.84 -16.40
CA ILE A 12 46.21 39.16 -15.10
C ILE A 12 47.41 38.18 -15.14
N GLY A 13 48.04 37.96 -16.30
CA GLY A 13 49.19 37.07 -16.44
C GLY A 13 48.85 35.57 -16.48
N LEU A 14 47.60 35.21 -16.78
CA LEU A 14 47.13 33.81 -16.81
C LEU A 14 47.41 33.09 -18.14
N ILE A 15 47.62 33.81 -19.25
CA ILE A 15 47.88 33.19 -20.55
C ILE A 15 49.10 32.25 -20.54
N PRO A 16 50.27 32.63 -19.97
CA PRO A 16 51.41 31.73 -19.85
C PRO A 16 51.11 30.47 -19.02
N ILE A 17 50.27 30.59 -17.98
CA ILE A 17 49.86 29.47 -17.12
C ILE A 17 48.96 28.51 -17.90
N VAL A 18 47.97 29.04 -18.62
CA VAL A 18 47.05 28.26 -19.46
C VAL A 18 47.83 27.51 -20.55
N VAL A 19 48.77 28.16 -21.22
CA VAL A 19 49.59 27.48 -22.22
C VAL A 19 50.47 26.41 -21.55
N ALA A 20 51.11 26.75 -20.42
CA ALA A 20 51.98 25.82 -19.71
C ALA A 20 51.25 24.56 -19.26
N SER A 21 50.00 24.65 -18.78
CA SER A 21 49.23 23.49 -18.31
C SER A 21 49.03 22.41 -19.39
N TYR A 22 49.07 22.79 -20.68
CA TYR A 22 49.03 21.84 -21.81
C TYR A 22 50.43 21.44 -22.29
N GLU A 23 51.37 22.38 -22.40
CA GLU A 23 52.71 22.12 -22.95
C GLU A 23 53.61 21.30 -22.01
N ILE A 24 53.33 21.27 -20.71
CA ILE A 24 54.08 20.45 -19.76
C ILE A 24 53.67 18.97 -19.77
N GLN A 25 52.52 18.61 -20.36
CA GLN A 25 51.98 17.24 -20.35
C GLN A 25 52.97 16.17 -20.87
N PRO A 26 53.67 16.38 -21.99
CA PRO A 26 54.63 15.39 -22.50
C PRO A 26 55.82 15.17 -21.55
N GLY A 27 56.18 16.18 -20.74
CA GLY A 27 57.29 16.11 -19.79
C GLY A 27 56.92 15.49 -18.44
N PHE A 28 55.64 15.20 -18.16
CA PHE A 28 55.24 14.70 -16.84
C PHE A 28 55.90 13.38 -16.49
N ARG A 29 56.04 12.44 -17.43
CA ARG A 29 56.67 11.14 -17.14
C ARG A 29 58.16 11.25 -16.77
N GLU A 30 58.82 12.32 -17.20
CA GLU A 30 60.26 12.52 -16.99
C GLU A 30 60.55 13.23 -15.65
N TYR A 31 59.66 14.12 -15.22
CA TYR A 31 59.88 14.97 -14.03
C TYR A 31 58.89 14.72 -12.88
N CYS A 32 57.78 14.01 -13.11
CA CYS A 32 56.72 13.77 -12.12
C CYS A 32 56.38 12.27 -12.01
N PRO A 33 56.90 11.54 -11.00
CA PRO A 33 57.83 11.96 -9.94
C PRO A 33 59.28 12.18 -10.45
N PRO A 34 60.14 12.94 -9.72
CA PRO A 34 60.03 13.33 -8.30
C PRO A 34 59.44 14.71 -8.01
N LEU A 35 59.25 15.57 -9.01
CA LEU A 35 58.59 16.87 -8.83
C LEU A 35 57.07 16.73 -8.89
N THR A 36 56.36 17.71 -8.34
CA THR A 36 54.93 17.83 -8.58
C THR A 36 54.66 18.61 -9.87
N PRO A 37 53.55 18.34 -10.58
CA PRO A 37 53.14 19.11 -11.76
C PRO A 37 53.14 20.63 -11.56
N GLN A 38 52.78 21.08 -10.36
CA GLN A 38 52.78 22.50 -9.99
C GLN A 38 54.19 23.10 -10.00
N VAL A 39 55.19 22.38 -9.48
CA VAL A 39 56.58 22.83 -9.46
C VAL A 39 57.16 22.93 -10.87
N VAL A 40 56.85 21.95 -11.74
CA VAL A 40 57.22 21.98 -13.17
C VAL A 40 56.57 23.17 -13.88
N MET A 41 55.29 23.43 -13.62
CA MET A 41 54.58 24.59 -14.17
C MET A 41 55.20 25.92 -13.71
N GLN A 42 55.58 26.05 -12.43
CA GLN A 42 56.23 27.25 -11.90
C GLN A 42 57.61 27.49 -12.55
N PHE A 43 58.41 26.44 -12.78
CA PHE A 43 59.69 26.56 -13.50
C PHE A 43 59.51 27.16 -14.90
N VAL A 44 58.51 26.66 -15.61
CA VAL A 44 58.26 27.01 -17.01
C VAL A 44 57.70 28.44 -17.13
N VAL A 45 56.80 28.83 -16.23
CA VAL A 45 56.09 30.12 -16.28
C VAL A 45 56.86 31.24 -15.58
N ASN A 46 57.44 31.00 -14.41
CA ASN A 46 58.01 32.03 -13.55
C ASN A 46 59.56 31.96 -13.50
N PRO A 47 60.28 32.94 -14.08
CA PRO A 47 61.75 32.95 -14.08
C PRO A 47 62.38 32.87 -12.69
N ARG A 48 61.74 33.45 -11.66
CA ARG A 48 62.27 33.49 -10.29
C ARG A 48 62.30 32.12 -9.62
N PHE A 49 61.41 31.21 -10.04
CA PHE A 49 61.36 29.86 -9.47
C PHE A 49 62.34 28.89 -10.14
N ARG A 50 63.03 29.29 -11.22
CA ARG A 50 63.90 28.38 -11.97
C ARG A 50 65.09 27.89 -11.16
N GLU A 51 65.77 28.78 -10.45
CA GLU A 51 66.93 28.42 -9.62
C GLU A 51 66.55 27.47 -8.49
N ILE A 52 65.40 27.70 -7.86
CA ILE A 52 64.86 26.86 -6.78
C ILE A 52 64.61 25.43 -7.28
N VAL A 53 64.00 25.28 -8.44
CA VAL A 53 63.70 23.96 -9.01
C VAL A 53 64.98 23.25 -9.50
N LEU A 54 65.95 23.99 -10.06
CA LEU A 54 67.25 23.44 -10.44
C LEU A 54 68.05 22.95 -9.23
N ASP A 55 68.01 23.68 -8.11
CA ASP A 55 68.62 23.24 -6.87
C ASP A 55 67.95 21.97 -6.32
N ARG A 56 66.60 21.93 -6.35
CA ARG A 56 65.84 20.75 -5.95
C ARG A 56 66.16 19.52 -6.81
N LEU A 57 66.25 19.67 -8.12
CA LEU A 57 66.65 18.60 -9.05
C LEU A 57 68.09 18.14 -8.81
N ARG A 58 69.02 19.05 -8.51
CA ARG A 58 70.41 18.70 -8.15
C ARG A 58 70.49 17.89 -6.85
N ARG A 59 69.72 18.27 -5.83
CA ARG A 59 69.65 17.52 -4.57
C ARG A 59 69.07 16.13 -4.79
N LEU A 60 67.97 16.01 -5.54
CA LEU A 60 67.35 14.73 -5.88
C LEU A 60 68.28 13.84 -6.72
N SER A 61 69.02 14.41 -7.67
CA SER A 61 70.00 13.68 -8.47
C SER A 61 71.07 13.00 -7.62
N LYS A 62 71.55 13.69 -6.56
CA LYS A 62 72.53 13.14 -5.61
C LYS A 62 71.94 12.02 -4.74
N MET A 63 70.66 12.10 -4.38
CA MET A 63 70.00 11.11 -3.53
C MET A 63 69.58 9.85 -4.29
N GLU A 64 69.09 10.00 -5.53
CA GLU A 64 68.57 8.89 -6.34
C GLU A 64 69.61 8.30 -7.31
N ASN A 65 70.86 8.81 -7.29
CA ASN A 65 71.95 8.45 -8.20
C ASN A 65 71.54 8.46 -9.69
N ARG A 66 70.61 9.38 -10.05
CA ARG A 66 70.01 9.54 -11.37
C ARG A 66 70.24 10.96 -11.88
N SER A 67 70.57 11.13 -13.15
CA SER A 67 70.71 12.46 -13.74
C SER A 67 69.36 13.00 -14.23
N TYR A 68 68.99 14.21 -13.80
CA TYR A 68 67.84 14.94 -14.34
C TYR A 68 68.35 16.09 -15.20
N SER A 69 68.17 16.02 -16.52
CA SER A 69 68.47 17.15 -17.40
C SER A 69 67.42 18.24 -17.21
N ALA A 70 67.83 19.52 -17.23
CA ALA A 70 66.89 20.64 -17.26
C ALA A 70 66.51 21.06 -18.69
N ASP A 71 67.11 20.45 -19.71
CA ASP A 71 67.01 20.90 -21.09
C ASP A 71 65.60 20.79 -21.65
N ALA A 72 64.86 19.73 -21.29
CA ALA A 72 63.47 19.59 -21.74
C ALA A 72 62.58 20.68 -21.14
N LEU A 73 62.76 21.00 -19.85
CA LEU A 73 62.04 22.09 -19.19
C LEU A 73 62.35 23.46 -19.80
N TRP A 74 63.62 23.72 -20.14
CA TRP A 74 64.02 24.94 -20.85
C TRP A 74 63.47 25.01 -22.28
N LYS A 75 63.40 23.88 -22.99
CA LYS A 75 62.77 23.78 -24.32
C LYS A 75 61.28 24.14 -24.24
N ILE A 76 60.56 23.61 -23.25
CA ILE A 76 59.15 23.94 -23.00
C ILE A 76 58.99 25.44 -22.68
N ALA A 77 59.79 25.98 -21.76
CA ALA A 77 59.76 27.41 -21.41
C ALA A 77 60.07 28.35 -22.59
N ARG A 78 60.94 27.92 -23.51
CA ARG A 78 61.26 28.67 -24.73
C ARG A 78 60.13 28.59 -25.76
N ARG A 79 59.52 27.40 -25.91
CA ARG A 79 58.37 27.19 -26.80
C ARG A 79 57.21 28.10 -26.43
N ILE A 80 56.83 28.15 -25.15
CA ILE A 80 55.74 29.00 -24.65
C ILE A 80 55.98 30.48 -24.94
N ARG A 81 57.22 30.96 -24.76
CA ARG A 81 57.60 32.34 -25.06
C ARG A 81 57.49 32.68 -26.55
N ARG A 82 57.79 31.73 -27.43
CA ARG A 82 57.77 31.90 -28.90
C ARG A 82 56.38 31.79 -29.53
N LEU A 83 55.36 31.34 -28.80
CA LEU A 83 54.01 31.21 -29.34
C LEU A 83 53.44 32.58 -29.73
N ASN A 84 52.88 32.64 -30.94
CA ASN A 84 52.20 33.82 -31.45
C ASN A 84 50.81 33.98 -30.80
N ARG A 85 50.17 35.14 -31.02
CA ARG A 85 48.85 35.45 -30.45
C ARG A 85 47.79 34.42 -30.82
N ARG A 86 47.68 34.03 -32.09
CA ARG A 86 46.67 33.06 -32.56
C ARG A 86 46.81 31.70 -31.86
N GLN A 87 48.04 31.23 -31.66
CA GLN A 87 48.32 29.99 -30.93
C GLN A 87 47.91 30.10 -29.45
N LYS A 88 48.20 31.23 -28.79
CA LYS A 88 47.78 31.47 -27.40
C LYS A 88 46.26 31.58 -27.27
N GLU A 89 45.59 32.20 -28.24
CA GLU A 89 44.13 32.25 -28.31
C GLU A 89 43.51 30.84 -28.50
N ALA A 90 44.14 29.96 -29.29
CA ALA A 90 43.71 28.57 -29.43
C ALA A 90 43.85 27.77 -28.12
N TYR A 91 44.96 27.96 -27.38
CA TYR A 91 45.13 27.39 -26.04
C TYR A 91 44.09 27.89 -25.05
N LEU A 92 43.78 29.19 -25.08
CA LEU A 92 42.74 29.78 -24.23
C LEU A 92 41.35 29.19 -24.57
N LEU A 93 41.02 29.06 -25.85
CA LEU A 93 39.74 28.46 -26.25
C LEU A 93 39.64 27.00 -25.80
N ARG A 94 40.73 26.23 -25.93
CA ARG A 94 40.81 24.87 -25.41
C ARG A 94 40.61 24.84 -23.89
N TYR A 95 41.29 25.73 -23.16
CA TYR A 95 41.14 25.87 -21.72
C TYR A 95 39.72 26.17 -21.29
N LEU A 96 39.06 27.16 -21.90
CA LEU A 96 37.70 27.52 -21.55
C LEU A 96 36.74 26.36 -21.82
N ARG A 97 36.93 25.62 -22.92
CA ARG A 97 36.13 24.43 -23.22
C ARG A 97 36.37 23.31 -22.21
N ASP A 98 37.63 23.04 -21.87
CA ASP A 98 37.97 21.97 -20.92
C ASP A 98 37.52 22.33 -19.50
N LEU A 99 37.61 23.60 -19.10
CA LEU A 99 37.10 24.12 -17.83
C LEU A 99 35.57 23.98 -17.76
N SER A 100 34.85 24.37 -18.82
CA SER A 100 33.40 24.21 -18.88
C SER A 100 32.99 22.73 -18.84
N ARG A 101 33.73 21.85 -19.54
CA ARG A 101 33.50 20.40 -19.48
C ARG A 101 33.73 19.87 -18.07
N TYR A 102 34.84 20.24 -17.43
CA TYR A 102 35.15 19.85 -16.06
C TYR A 102 34.04 20.24 -15.09
N HIS A 103 33.57 21.49 -15.12
CA HIS A 103 32.49 21.93 -14.22
C HIS A 103 31.16 21.23 -14.51
N ARG A 104 30.83 20.99 -15.78
CA ARG A 104 29.64 20.20 -16.15
C ARG A 104 29.75 18.78 -15.61
N ASP A 105 30.87 18.12 -15.84
CA ASP A 105 31.08 16.72 -15.48
C ASP A 105 31.14 16.57 -13.95
N LEU A 106 31.78 17.51 -13.24
CA LEU A 106 31.76 17.57 -11.78
C LEU A 106 30.34 17.75 -11.23
N LYS A 107 29.55 18.66 -11.82
CA LYS A 107 28.15 18.86 -11.41
C LYS A 107 27.32 17.61 -11.66
N ASN A 108 27.49 16.96 -12.83
CA ASN A 108 26.80 15.72 -13.16
C ASN A 108 27.21 14.58 -12.21
N ALA A 109 28.50 14.48 -11.87
CA ALA A 109 28.98 13.53 -10.89
C ALA A 109 28.30 13.78 -9.54
N THR A 110 28.33 15.01 -9.00
CA THR A 110 27.66 15.33 -7.74
C THR A 110 26.18 14.93 -7.76
N ARG A 111 25.45 15.19 -8.84
CA ARG A 111 24.06 14.75 -8.97
C ARG A 111 23.90 13.23 -9.00
N ALA A 112 24.81 12.52 -9.66
CA ALA A 112 24.80 11.05 -9.66
C ALA A 112 25.08 10.48 -8.27
N TRP A 113 26.01 11.08 -7.51
CA TRP A 113 26.27 10.71 -6.11
C TRP A 113 25.04 10.95 -5.23
N GLU A 114 24.42 12.14 -5.31
CA GLU A 114 23.18 12.44 -4.57
C GLU A 114 22.05 11.45 -4.90
N ALA A 115 21.91 11.06 -6.17
CA ALA A 115 20.91 10.07 -6.58
C ALA A 115 21.24 8.66 -6.07
N ALA A 116 22.52 8.28 -6.04
CA ALA A 116 22.96 7.00 -5.49
C ALA A 116 22.74 6.93 -3.97
N ASP A 117 22.99 8.03 -3.25
CA ASP A 117 22.76 8.13 -1.81
C ASP A 117 21.26 8.04 -1.45
N ALA A 118 20.37 8.34 -2.39
CA ALA A 118 18.92 8.15 -2.22
C ALA A 118 18.47 6.68 -2.33
N VAL A 119 19.33 5.78 -2.83
CA VAL A 119 19.04 4.35 -2.93
C VAL A 119 19.36 3.68 -1.60
N HIS A 120 18.31 3.31 -0.86
CA HIS A 120 18.46 2.64 0.42
C HIS A 120 18.38 1.12 0.26
N LEU A 121 19.53 0.44 0.35
CA LEU A 121 19.60 -1.02 0.34
C LEU A 121 19.26 -1.56 1.74
N VAL A 122 18.11 -2.19 1.87
CA VAL A 122 17.67 -2.81 3.13
C VAL A 122 18.24 -4.23 3.20
N ILE A 123 19.02 -4.52 4.24
CA ILE A 123 19.62 -5.84 4.48
C ILE A 123 18.99 -6.52 5.70
N ASP A 124 18.46 -5.74 6.64
CA ASP A 124 17.79 -6.26 7.83
C ASP A 124 16.52 -7.01 7.44
N GLU A 125 16.44 -8.30 7.80
CA GLU A 125 15.33 -9.17 7.44
C GLU A 125 13.97 -8.68 7.98
N LYS A 126 13.95 -8.03 9.15
CA LYS A 126 12.69 -7.53 9.72
C LYS A 126 12.19 -6.33 8.93
N ILE A 127 13.08 -5.41 8.57
CA ILE A 127 12.74 -4.25 7.75
C ILE A 127 12.36 -4.70 6.33
N LEU A 128 13.08 -5.68 5.77
CA LEU A 128 12.73 -6.29 4.47
C LEU A 128 11.32 -6.87 4.49
N ASN A 129 11.02 -7.72 5.46
CA ASN A 129 9.70 -8.35 5.57
C ASN A 129 8.59 -7.29 5.77
N LEU A 130 8.82 -6.29 6.64
CA LEU A 130 7.87 -5.20 6.87
C LEU A 130 7.61 -4.39 5.60
N SER A 131 8.67 -4.00 4.89
CA SER A 131 8.56 -3.21 3.65
C SER A 131 7.93 -4.02 2.52
N ARG A 132 8.27 -5.30 2.38
CA ARG A 132 7.68 -6.19 1.37
C ARG A 132 6.18 -6.38 1.60
N VAL A 133 5.80 -6.71 2.83
CA VAL A 133 4.39 -6.93 3.21
C VAL A 133 3.54 -5.67 3.07
N ASN A 134 4.14 -4.48 3.16
CA ASN A 134 3.47 -3.18 2.95
C ASN A 134 3.66 -2.60 1.53
N ASN A 135 4.19 -3.36 0.56
CA ASN A 135 4.47 -2.90 -0.81
C ASN A 135 5.35 -1.64 -0.89
N LEU A 136 6.28 -1.45 0.06
CA LEU A 136 7.23 -0.33 0.11
C LEU A 136 8.62 -0.70 -0.43
N LEU A 137 8.84 -2.00 -0.69
CA LEU A 137 10.10 -2.51 -1.22
C LEU A 137 10.05 -2.54 -2.75
N TYR A 138 11.04 -1.92 -3.39
CA TYR A 138 11.27 -2.09 -4.83
C TYR A 138 12.16 -3.31 -5.05
N GLU A 139 11.59 -4.36 -5.65
CA GLU A 139 12.28 -5.62 -5.88
C GLU A 139 12.58 -5.78 -7.38
N PHE A 140 13.82 -6.15 -7.68
CA PHE A 140 14.27 -6.49 -9.03
C PHE A 140 14.50 -8.00 -9.08
N LEU A 141 13.43 -8.73 -9.36
CA LEU A 141 13.43 -10.19 -9.39
C LEU A 141 13.76 -10.71 -10.80
N LEU A 142 14.47 -11.82 -10.88
CA LEU A 142 14.57 -12.61 -12.12
C LEU A 142 13.20 -13.26 -12.43
N PRO A 143 12.90 -13.59 -13.70
CA PRO A 143 11.63 -14.25 -14.07
C PRO A 143 11.36 -15.54 -13.30
N GLU A 144 12.40 -16.27 -12.92
CA GLU A 144 12.30 -17.51 -12.14
C GLU A 144 12.03 -17.26 -10.63
N GLU A 145 12.30 -16.05 -10.15
CA GLU A 145 12.08 -15.63 -8.75
C GLU A 145 10.68 -15.04 -8.52
N ASP A 146 9.96 -14.68 -9.60
CA ASP A 146 8.56 -14.19 -9.55
C ASP A 146 7.58 -15.35 -9.27
N THR A 147 7.49 -15.70 -7.99
CA THR A 147 6.57 -16.72 -7.47
C THR A 147 5.17 -16.15 -7.19
N GLU A 148 4.13 -16.99 -7.30
CA GLU A 148 2.72 -16.55 -7.25
C GLU A 148 2.32 -15.81 -5.96
N ASP A 149 2.90 -16.23 -4.83
CA ASP A 149 2.61 -15.70 -3.49
C ASP A 149 3.23 -14.31 -3.22
N GLN A 150 4.10 -13.81 -4.11
CA GLN A 150 4.80 -12.54 -3.93
C GLN A 150 4.15 -11.36 -4.66
N SER A 151 3.10 -11.60 -5.45
CA SER A 151 2.39 -10.50 -6.12
C SER A 151 1.78 -9.52 -5.10
N PRO A 152 1.92 -8.20 -5.33
CA PRO A 152 1.50 -7.20 -4.36
C PRO A 152 -0.01 -7.22 -4.18
N ILE A 153 -0.45 -7.05 -2.93
CA ILE A 153 -1.86 -6.90 -2.61
C ILE A 153 -2.34 -5.55 -3.17
N ILE A 154 -3.41 -5.57 -3.96
CA ILE A 154 -4.01 -4.38 -4.57
C ILE A 154 -5.29 -3.97 -3.86
N ASN A 155 -6.11 -4.93 -3.42
CA ASN A 155 -7.37 -4.69 -2.71
C ASN A 155 -7.52 -5.69 -1.57
N HIS A 156 -8.41 -5.39 -0.63
CA HIS A 156 -8.79 -6.37 0.38
C HIS A 156 -10.21 -6.17 0.90
N VAL A 157 -10.78 -7.26 1.38
CA VAL A 157 -12.06 -7.29 2.07
C VAL A 157 -11.82 -7.73 3.52
N ALA A 158 -12.49 -7.09 4.46
CA ALA A 158 -12.56 -7.52 5.85
C ALA A 158 -13.99 -7.99 6.16
N LEU A 159 -14.11 -9.13 6.82
CA LEU A 159 -15.35 -9.68 7.33
C LEU A 159 -15.23 -9.79 8.84
N LYS A 160 -16.13 -9.13 9.57
CA LYS A 160 -16.25 -9.27 11.02
C LYS A 160 -17.57 -9.96 11.36
N ALA A 161 -17.49 -11.05 12.12
CA ALA A 161 -18.63 -11.79 12.64
C ALA A 161 -18.63 -11.73 14.16
N ASP A 162 -19.60 -11.03 14.74
CA ASP A 162 -19.72 -10.72 16.17
C ASP A 162 -20.75 -11.62 16.84
N VAL A 163 -20.35 -12.38 17.88
CA VAL A 163 -21.25 -13.27 18.61
C VAL A 163 -22.02 -12.48 19.66
N ARG A 164 -23.33 -12.39 19.48
CA ARG A 164 -24.18 -11.59 20.35
C ARG A 164 -24.44 -12.28 21.68
N GLY A 165 -24.36 -11.50 22.76
CA GLY A 165 -24.67 -12.00 24.11
C GLY A 165 -23.73 -13.09 24.58
N SER A 166 -22.51 -13.15 24.02
CA SER A 166 -21.49 -14.16 24.32
C SER A 166 -21.28 -14.38 25.81
N THR A 167 -21.18 -13.31 26.61
CA THR A 167 -21.05 -13.38 28.08
C THR A 167 -22.20 -14.10 28.75
N GLU A 168 -23.43 -13.87 28.29
CA GLU A 168 -24.63 -14.51 28.83
C GLU A 168 -24.71 -15.99 28.42
N ILE A 169 -24.36 -16.30 27.17
CA ILE A 169 -24.22 -17.68 26.68
C ILE A 169 -23.22 -18.44 27.55
N VAL A 170 -22.03 -17.88 27.76
CA VAL A 170 -20.97 -18.46 28.61
C VAL A 170 -21.47 -18.69 30.04
N ARG A 171 -22.20 -17.71 30.62
CA ARG A 171 -22.77 -17.82 31.97
C ARG A 171 -23.76 -18.98 32.07
N GLN A 172 -24.70 -19.08 31.12
CA GLN A 172 -25.70 -20.16 31.11
C GLN A 172 -25.06 -21.54 30.92
N MET A 173 -24.05 -21.64 30.06
CA MET A 173 -23.33 -22.90 29.84
C MET A 173 -22.56 -23.35 31.09
N LYS A 174 -21.83 -22.44 31.74
CA LYS A 174 -21.15 -22.73 33.01
C LYS A 174 -22.14 -23.14 34.10
N GLY A 175 -23.29 -22.47 34.18
CA GLY A 175 -24.36 -22.81 35.12
C GLY A 175 -24.92 -24.22 34.92
N LYS A 176 -24.80 -24.79 33.72
CA LYS A 176 -25.18 -26.18 33.40
C LYS A 176 -24.02 -27.19 33.51
N GLY A 177 -22.86 -26.77 34.03
CA GLY A 177 -21.68 -27.63 34.15
C GLY A 177 -20.99 -27.96 32.82
N LEU A 178 -21.27 -27.18 31.76
CA LEU A 178 -20.67 -27.38 30.43
C LEU A 178 -19.42 -26.53 30.25
N ASN A 179 -18.49 -26.99 29.41
CA ASN A 179 -17.31 -26.23 29.01
C ASN A 179 -17.63 -25.34 27.80
N PRO A 180 -17.74 -24.01 27.95
CA PRO A 180 -18.05 -23.11 26.83
C PRO A 180 -16.94 -23.07 25.79
N ALA A 181 -15.67 -23.23 26.19
CA ALA A 181 -14.54 -23.18 25.27
C ALA A 181 -14.60 -24.35 24.29
N SER A 182 -14.81 -25.58 24.77
CA SER A 182 -15.00 -26.75 23.92
C SER A 182 -16.21 -26.59 22.99
N PHE A 183 -17.30 -26.01 23.48
CA PHE A 183 -18.49 -25.78 22.68
C PHE A 183 -18.22 -24.82 21.51
N PHE A 184 -17.63 -23.65 21.77
CA PHE A 184 -17.32 -22.69 20.71
C PHE A 184 -16.23 -23.22 19.77
N SER A 185 -15.18 -23.88 20.28
CA SER A 185 -14.13 -24.43 19.43
C SER A 185 -14.69 -25.44 18.41
N LEU A 186 -15.42 -26.47 18.89
CA LEU A 186 -15.87 -27.57 18.05
C LEU A 186 -17.05 -27.20 17.15
N ASN A 187 -17.98 -26.38 17.64
CA ASN A 187 -19.25 -26.12 16.94
C ASN A 187 -19.27 -24.80 16.16
N PHE A 188 -18.31 -23.90 16.42
CA PHE A 188 -18.26 -22.58 15.79
C PHE A 188 -16.93 -22.34 15.08
N PHE A 189 -15.80 -22.33 15.79
CA PHE A 189 -14.51 -21.96 15.20
C PHE A 189 -13.96 -23.01 14.21
N GLU A 190 -13.95 -24.30 14.55
CA GLU A 190 -13.45 -25.35 13.66
C GLU A 190 -14.25 -25.46 12.35
N PRO A 191 -15.60 -25.44 12.35
CA PRO A 191 -16.37 -25.39 11.11
C PRO A 191 -16.08 -24.14 10.27
N ILE A 192 -15.88 -22.97 10.89
CA ILE A 192 -15.54 -21.75 10.16
C ILE A 192 -14.13 -21.83 9.57
N ASN A 193 -13.15 -22.35 10.32
CA ASN A 193 -11.77 -22.52 9.85
C ASN A 193 -11.72 -23.41 8.59
N ARG A 194 -12.57 -24.45 8.51
CA ARG A 194 -12.68 -25.31 7.32
C ARG A 194 -13.23 -24.59 6.08
N LEU A 195 -13.97 -23.48 6.25
CA LEU A 195 -14.48 -22.70 5.12
C LEU A 195 -13.40 -21.78 4.52
N LEU A 196 -12.37 -21.41 5.29
CA LEU A 196 -11.41 -20.38 4.90
C LEU A 196 -10.68 -20.72 3.60
N GLU A 197 -10.25 -21.97 3.44
CA GLU A 197 -9.58 -22.45 2.23
C GLU A 197 -10.49 -22.35 1.00
N THR A 198 -11.77 -22.70 1.13
CA THR A 198 -12.76 -22.63 0.03
C THR A 198 -12.97 -21.21 -0.50
N TYR A 199 -12.74 -20.18 0.32
CA TYR A 199 -12.93 -18.78 -0.04
C TYR A 199 -11.63 -18.01 -0.22
N GLU A 200 -10.47 -18.67 -0.10
CA GLU A 200 -9.15 -18.02 -0.08
C GLU A 200 -9.10 -16.90 0.99
N ALA A 201 -9.69 -17.17 2.16
CA ALA A 201 -9.77 -16.23 3.28
C ALA A 201 -8.69 -16.53 4.33
N GLU A 202 -8.15 -15.48 4.93
CA GLU A 202 -7.20 -15.55 6.02
C GLU A 202 -7.84 -15.08 7.33
N LYS A 203 -7.46 -15.71 8.44
CA LYS A 203 -7.86 -15.25 9.77
C LYS A 203 -6.94 -14.13 10.22
N VAL A 204 -7.49 -12.95 10.47
CA VAL A 204 -6.71 -11.80 10.96
C VAL A 204 -6.47 -11.94 12.46
N PHE A 205 -7.56 -12.04 13.25
CA PHE A 205 -7.50 -12.28 14.68
C PHE A 205 -8.88 -12.65 15.27
N ILE A 206 -8.90 -13.01 16.56
CA ILE A 206 -10.13 -13.12 17.37
C ILE A 206 -10.11 -11.95 18.36
N GLU A 207 -11.17 -11.15 18.37
CA GLU A 207 -11.35 -10.00 19.27
C GLU A 207 -12.52 -10.27 20.20
N GLY A 208 -12.27 -10.61 21.47
CA GLY A 208 -13.35 -10.94 22.40
C GLY A 208 -14.24 -12.06 21.87
N ASP A 209 -15.46 -11.70 21.46
CA ASP A 209 -16.50 -12.56 20.90
C ASP A 209 -16.69 -12.43 19.37
N ALA A 210 -15.79 -11.71 18.68
CA ALA A 210 -15.80 -11.56 17.23
C ALA A 210 -14.67 -12.30 16.53
N ILE A 211 -14.96 -12.80 15.33
CA ILE A 211 -13.96 -13.30 14.38
C ILE A 211 -13.76 -12.25 13.29
N ILE A 212 -12.50 -11.93 13.00
CA ILE A 212 -12.14 -11.06 11.88
C ILE A 212 -11.36 -11.87 10.85
N LEU A 213 -11.92 -11.91 9.64
CA LEU A 213 -11.39 -12.60 8.47
C LEU A 213 -11.08 -11.57 7.39
N THR A 214 -10.17 -11.91 6.49
CA THR A 214 -9.85 -11.08 5.33
C THR A 214 -9.72 -11.93 4.07
N ILE A 215 -10.05 -11.34 2.93
CA ILE A 215 -9.75 -11.90 1.61
C ILE A 215 -8.91 -10.86 0.88
N LEU A 216 -7.76 -11.29 0.37
CA LEU A 216 -6.76 -10.42 -0.25
C LEU A 216 -6.80 -10.58 -1.76
N GLU A 217 -6.81 -9.44 -2.45
CA GLU A 217 -6.72 -9.38 -3.90
C GLU A 217 -5.32 -8.98 -4.31
N ARG A 218 -4.68 -9.74 -5.21
CA ARG A 218 -3.29 -9.51 -5.62
C ARG A 218 -3.20 -9.13 -7.10
N SER A 219 -2.21 -8.31 -7.43
CA SER A 219 -1.95 -7.84 -8.79
C SER A 219 -1.44 -8.99 -9.67
N ARG A 220 -2.36 -9.79 -10.25
CA ARG A 220 -2.01 -10.71 -11.33
C ARG A 220 -3.08 -10.76 -12.42
N PRO A 221 -2.70 -10.97 -13.69
CA PRO A 221 -3.62 -10.79 -14.82
C PRO A 221 -4.64 -11.93 -15.03
N ALA A 222 -4.53 -13.06 -14.31
CA ALA A 222 -5.12 -14.33 -14.75
C ALA A 222 -6.29 -14.87 -13.93
N LYS A 223 -6.64 -14.28 -12.78
CA LYS A 223 -7.81 -14.71 -11.99
C LYS A 223 -8.88 -13.62 -12.06
N ASN A 224 -10.11 -14.00 -12.43
CA ASN A 224 -11.27 -13.14 -12.17
C ASN A 224 -11.37 -12.92 -10.66
N LEU A 225 -11.22 -11.68 -10.22
CA LEU A 225 -11.07 -11.33 -8.81
C LEU A 225 -12.47 -11.19 -8.20
N PHE A 226 -12.97 -12.27 -7.61
CA PHE A 226 -14.27 -12.35 -6.94
C PHE A 226 -14.15 -12.08 -5.43
N THR A 227 -13.34 -11.10 -5.03
CA THR A 227 -12.92 -10.87 -3.64
C THR A 227 -14.13 -10.58 -2.73
N VAL A 228 -14.97 -9.64 -3.13
CA VAL A 228 -16.20 -9.28 -2.39
C VAL A 228 -17.24 -10.39 -2.51
N ALA A 229 -17.43 -10.96 -3.70
CA ALA A 229 -18.39 -12.05 -3.91
C ALA A 229 -18.06 -13.27 -3.03
N ARG A 230 -16.78 -13.64 -2.91
CA ARG A 230 -16.30 -14.70 -2.02
C ARG A 230 -16.52 -14.36 -0.55
N ALA A 231 -16.30 -13.11 -0.14
CA ALA A 231 -16.57 -12.68 1.24
C ALA A 231 -18.06 -12.80 1.58
N CYS A 232 -18.94 -12.39 0.67
CA CYS A 232 -20.39 -12.57 0.79
C CYS A 232 -20.76 -14.05 0.89
N GLY A 233 -20.20 -14.91 0.04
CA GLY A 233 -20.40 -16.36 0.11
C GLY A 233 -19.96 -16.98 1.44
N LEU A 234 -18.77 -16.60 1.91
CA LEU A 234 -18.23 -17.02 3.20
C LEU A 234 -19.16 -16.60 4.35
N ALA A 235 -19.67 -15.37 4.35
CA ALA A 235 -20.63 -14.90 5.35
C ALA A 235 -21.92 -15.73 5.36
N MET A 236 -22.46 -16.10 4.19
CA MET A 236 -23.64 -16.97 4.09
C MET A 236 -23.39 -18.37 4.69
N ASP A 237 -22.19 -18.91 4.48
CA ASP A 237 -21.82 -20.22 5.02
C ASP A 237 -21.54 -20.19 6.53
N ILE A 238 -20.97 -19.09 7.03
CA ILE A 238 -20.84 -18.84 8.48
C ILE A 238 -22.22 -18.86 9.15
N LEU A 239 -23.22 -18.15 8.59
CA LEU A 239 -24.60 -18.22 9.12
C LEU A 239 -25.20 -19.62 9.00
N SER A 240 -24.84 -20.38 7.98
CA SER A 240 -25.28 -21.78 7.83
C SER A 240 -24.66 -22.71 8.88
N VAL A 241 -23.40 -22.49 9.26
CA VAL A 241 -22.76 -23.15 10.41
C VAL A 241 -23.53 -22.84 11.69
N VAL A 242 -23.84 -21.56 11.96
CA VAL A 242 -24.59 -21.14 13.15
C VAL A 242 -25.98 -21.76 13.19
N ARG A 243 -26.70 -21.81 12.06
CA ARG A 243 -28.01 -22.47 11.98
C ARG A 243 -27.93 -23.94 12.38
N ARG A 244 -26.91 -24.68 11.90
CA ARG A 244 -26.70 -26.10 12.28
C ARG A 244 -26.36 -26.23 13.76
N CYS A 245 -25.46 -25.39 14.28
CA CYS A 245 -25.11 -25.36 15.71
C CYS A 245 -26.35 -25.11 16.59
N ASN A 246 -27.18 -24.14 16.20
CA ASN A 246 -28.41 -23.79 16.91
C ASN A 246 -29.46 -24.90 16.88
N ALA A 247 -29.56 -25.66 15.77
CA ALA A 247 -30.46 -26.81 15.71
C ALA A 247 -30.06 -27.90 16.72
N GLY A 248 -28.76 -28.16 16.89
CA GLY A 248 -28.25 -29.05 17.94
C GLY A 248 -28.46 -28.47 19.34
N SER A 249 -28.16 -27.18 19.53
CA SER A 249 -28.31 -26.49 20.81
C SER A 249 -29.75 -26.51 21.31
N ARG A 250 -30.74 -26.28 20.43
CA ARG A 250 -32.17 -26.37 20.79
C ARG A 250 -32.57 -27.77 21.28
N LYS A 251 -32.09 -28.83 20.62
CA LYS A 251 -32.35 -30.22 21.06
C LYS A 251 -31.76 -30.51 22.44
N ALA A 252 -30.59 -29.95 22.72
CA ALA A 252 -29.91 -30.07 24.01
C ALA A 252 -30.33 -29.01 25.05
N GLN A 253 -31.36 -28.19 24.75
CA GLN A 253 -31.81 -27.06 25.59
C GLN A 253 -30.68 -26.09 25.96
N LEU A 254 -29.74 -25.86 25.05
CA LEU A 254 -28.62 -24.93 25.19
C LEU A 254 -28.97 -23.55 24.59
N PRO A 255 -28.31 -22.47 25.06
CA PRO A 255 -28.44 -21.16 24.45
C PRO A 255 -28.10 -21.19 22.96
N VAL A 256 -28.82 -20.39 22.18
CA VAL A 256 -28.56 -20.22 20.74
C VAL A 256 -27.54 -19.11 20.51
N ILE A 257 -26.77 -19.25 19.44
CA ILE A 257 -25.81 -18.26 18.95
C ILE A 257 -26.51 -17.36 17.94
N GLU A 258 -26.37 -16.06 18.10
CA GLU A 258 -26.78 -15.07 17.10
C GLU A 258 -25.56 -14.27 16.67
N LEU A 259 -25.47 -13.94 15.38
CA LEU A 259 -24.36 -13.16 14.84
C LEU A 259 -24.81 -11.83 14.26
N GLY A 260 -23.99 -10.79 14.38
CA GLY A 260 -23.98 -9.71 13.40
C GLY A 260 -22.79 -9.90 12.47
N ILE A 261 -23.00 -9.90 11.15
CA ILE A 261 -21.89 -9.95 10.18
C ILE A 261 -21.84 -8.64 9.41
N GLY A 262 -20.64 -8.05 9.35
CA GLY A 262 -20.31 -6.89 8.54
C GLY A 262 -19.17 -7.21 7.57
N ILE A 263 -19.29 -6.72 6.34
CA ILE A 263 -18.30 -6.85 5.27
C ILE A 263 -17.90 -5.44 4.84
N GLY A 264 -16.61 -5.13 4.94
CA GLY A 264 -16.01 -3.89 4.47
C GLY A 264 -15.00 -4.16 3.36
N PHE A 265 -15.00 -3.33 2.32
CA PHE A 265 -14.02 -3.37 1.24
C PHE A 265 -13.12 -2.13 1.26
N GLN A 266 -11.85 -2.33 0.92
CA GLN A 266 -10.90 -1.25 0.68
C GLN A 266 -10.20 -1.47 -0.66
N ASN A 267 -10.26 -0.45 -1.52
CA ASN A 267 -9.45 -0.34 -2.73
C ASN A 267 -8.04 0.10 -2.32
N GLY A 268 -7.12 -0.85 -2.20
CA GLY A 268 -5.78 -0.65 -1.65
C GLY A 268 -5.32 -1.82 -0.76
N PRO A 269 -4.00 -2.00 -0.57
CA PRO A 269 -3.47 -2.96 0.37
C PRO A 269 -3.80 -2.59 1.82
N PRO A 270 -3.95 -3.57 2.73
CA PRO A 270 -3.97 -3.31 4.15
C PRO A 270 -2.59 -2.87 4.64
N THR A 271 -2.54 -2.16 5.78
CA THR A 271 -1.28 -1.85 6.46
C THR A 271 -0.98 -2.94 7.48
N TYR A 272 0.26 -3.42 7.51
CA TYR A 272 0.70 -4.44 8.47
C TYR A 272 1.77 -3.91 9.41
N LEU A 273 1.62 -4.27 10.69
CA LEU A 273 2.61 -4.07 11.74
C LEU A 273 3.02 -5.44 12.31
N PHE A 274 4.19 -5.50 12.94
CA PHE A 274 4.65 -6.70 13.63
C PHE A 274 4.84 -6.40 15.12
N ASP A 275 4.21 -7.21 15.97
CA ASP A 275 4.40 -7.21 17.42
C ASP A 275 4.79 -8.61 17.91
N GLY A 276 6.00 -8.77 18.44
CA GLY A 276 6.49 -10.06 18.96
C GLY A 276 6.43 -11.23 17.97
N GLY A 277 6.56 -10.95 16.66
CA GLY A 277 6.42 -11.95 15.58
C GLY A 277 4.98 -12.19 15.10
N ARG A 278 3.97 -11.56 15.73
CA ARG A 278 2.59 -11.58 15.26
C ARG A 278 2.36 -10.44 14.27
N ARG A 279 1.76 -10.78 13.13
CA ARG A 279 1.31 -9.81 12.13
C ARG A 279 -0.02 -9.21 12.57
N ILE A 280 -0.06 -7.88 12.71
CA ILE A 280 -1.27 -7.10 13.02
C ILE A 280 -1.69 -6.34 11.76
N MET A 281 -2.94 -6.49 11.36
CA MET A 281 -3.51 -5.75 10.23
C MET A 281 -4.22 -4.49 10.73
N ILE A 282 -3.93 -3.36 10.11
CA ILE A 282 -4.65 -2.10 10.25
C ILE A 282 -5.34 -1.79 8.92
N SER A 283 -6.66 -1.60 8.97
CA SER A 283 -7.47 -1.35 7.79
C SER A 283 -8.76 -0.61 8.13
N SER A 284 -9.11 0.37 7.29
CA SER A 284 -10.44 1.00 7.27
C SER A 284 -11.56 -0.01 7.00
N ALA A 285 -11.33 -1.05 6.19
CA ALA A 285 -12.31 -2.10 5.94
C ALA A 285 -12.68 -2.86 7.22
N ILE A 286 -11.75 -3.03 8.16
CA ILE A 286 -12.05 -3.63 9.48
C ILE A 286 -12.95 -2.70 10.29
N ASN A 287 -12.73 -1.39 10.22
CA ASN A 287 -13.56 -0.40 10.92
C ASN A 287 -14.99 -0.39 10.37
N GLU A 288 -15.14 -0.42 9.04
CA GLU A 288 -16.45 -0.51 8.38
C GLU A 288 -17.15 -1.83 8.71
N ALA A 289 -16.46 -2.96 8.61
CA ALA A 289 -17.01 -4.27 8.98
C ALA A 289 -17.46 -4.30 10.45
N HIS A 290 -16.68 -3.69 11.35
CA HIS A 290 -17.05 -3.55 12.76
C HIS A 290 -18.30 -2.69 12.94
N PHE A 291 -18.39 -1.56 12.25
CA PHE A 291 -19.56 -0.71 12.31
C PHE A 291 -20.82 -1.44 11.83
N LEU A 292 -20.72 -2.17 10.72
CA LEU A 292 -21.84 -2.87 10.07
C LEU A 292 -22.30 -4.13 10.81
N CYS A 293 -21.41 -4.79 11.58
CA CYS A 293 -21.79 -5.96 12.37
C CYS A 293 -22.53 -5.60 13.67
N ARG A 294 -22.57 -4.31 14.04
CA ARG A 294 -23.20 -3.85 15.28
C ARG A 294 -24.69 -4.08 15.29
N SER A 295 -25.23 -4.11 16.50
CA SER A 295 -26.65 -3.89 16.67
C SER A 295 -27.01 -3.32 18.01
N ASP A 296 -27.88 -2.32 17.98
CA ASP A 296 -28.27 -1.57 19.15
C ASP A 296 -29.31 -2.34 19.98
N LYS A 297 -29.03 -2.47 21.29
CA LYS A 297 -29.91 -3.15 22.24
C LYS A 297 -31.22 -2.40 22.46
N ARG A 298 -31.26 -1.08 22.21
CA ARG A 298 -32.47 -0.25 22.39
C ARG A 298 -33.63 -0.73 21.53
N LEU A 299 -33.35 -1.25 20.33
CA LEU A 299 -34.36 -1.77 19.40
C LEU A 299 -35.00 -3.09 19.88
N MET A 300 -34.39 -3.78 20.83
CA MET A 300 -34.87 -5.06 21.37
C MET A 300 -35.74 -4.92 22.63
N GLN A 301 -35.65 -3.78 23.33
CA GLN A 301 -36.25 -3.62 24.67
C GLN A 301 -37.77 -3.49 24.64
N THR A 302 -38.39 -3.17 23.50
CA THR A 302 -39.83 -2.92 23.41
C THR A 302 -40.67 -4.17 23.15
N GLY A 303 -40.06 -5.31 22.77
CA GLY A 303 -40.73 -6.62 22.59
C GLY A 303 -41.80 -6.71 21.49
N ALA A 304 -42.31 -5.58 21.00
CA ALA A 304 -43.39 -5.47 20.02
C ALA A 304 -42.89 -5.42 18.56
N TRP A 305 -41.61 -5.09 18.35
CA TRP A 305 -41.04 -4.92 17.02
C TRP A 305 -40.35 -6.21 16.53
N LYS A 306 -40.94 -6.85 15.52
CA LYS A 306 -40.33 -7.97 14.78
C LYS A 306 -40.00 -7.51 13.36
N PRO A 307 -38.73 -7.22 13.05
CA PRO A 307 -38.39 -6.78 11.70
C PRO A 307 -38.54 -7.93 10.71
N ARG A 308 -38.94 -7.60 9.47
CA ARG A 308 -39.06 -8.56 8.37
C ARG A 308 -37.70 -9.12 7.92
N PHE A 309 -36.67 -8.30 8.06
CA PHE A 309 -35.29 -8.62 7.70
C PHE A 309 -34.40 -8.57 8.94
N ASN A 310 -33.35 -9.37 8.90
CA ASN A 310 -32.29 -9.47 9.89
C ASN A 310 -31.40 -8.22 9.95
N LEU A 311 -31.42 -7.38 8.89
CA LEU A 311 -30.72 -6.10 8.82
C LEU A 311 -31.68 -4.93 8.61
N VAL A 312 -31.66 -3.97 9.53
CA VAL A 312 -32.37 -2.68 9.42
C VAL A 312 -31.44 -1.58 9.90
N VAL A 313 -31.34 -0.49 9.15
CA VAL A 313 -30.55 0.68 9.53
C VAL A 313 -31.48 1.87 9.67
N PHE A 314 -31.41 2.58 10.80
CA PHE A 314 -32.20 3.77 11.06
C PHE A 314 -31.36 5.02 10.86
N LYS A 315 -31.97 6.06 10.28
CA LYS A 315 -31.34 7.38 10.18
C LYS A 315 -31.00 7.90 11.58
N PRO A 316 -29.84 8.55 11.75
CA PRO A 316 -29.56 9.26 12.99
C PRO A 316 -30.57 10.40 13.17
N GLU A 317 -31.07 10.58 14.39
CA GLU A 317 -31.87 11.76 14.74
C GLU A 317 -31.01 13.01 14.51
N LYS A 318 -31.58 14.04 13.88
CA LYS A 318 -30.92 15.35 13.81
C LYS A 318 -30.83 15.87 15.24
N VAL A 319 -29.63 15.98 15.78
CA VAL A 319 -29.41 16.71 17.03
C VAL A 319 -29.55 18.19 16.69
N ASP A 320 -30.72 18.76 16.97
CA ASP A 320 -30.86 20.20 17.02
C ASP A 320 -29.99 20.73 18.17
N HIS A 321 -29.20 21.77 17.86
CA HIS A 321 -28.33 22.58 18.73
C HIS A 321 -26.80 22.32 18.67
N ALA A 322 -26.13 23.26 17.99
CA ALA A 322 -24.93 23.97 18.45
C ALA A 322 -23.60 23.21 18.66
N SER A 323 -23.39 22.03 18.08
CA SER A 323 -22.05 21.44 17.94
C SER A 323 -21.83 20.89 16.53
N GLN A 324 -21.05 21.59 15.71
CA GLN A 324 -20.81 21.32 14.29
C GLN A 324 -19.99 20.04 13.99
N ASP A 325 -19.60 19.23 14.99
CA ASP A 325 -18.62 18.14 14.79
C ASP A 325 -19.08 16.74 15.22
N ALA A 326 -20.36 16.51 15.51
CA ALA A 326 -20.85 15.16 15.81
C ALA A 326 -22.06 14.79 14.93
N SER A 327 -21.80 14.27 13.72
CA SER A 327 -22.82 13.51 13.02
C SER A 327 -23.17 12.29 13.88
N ALA A 328 -24.40 12.25 14.42
CA ALA A 328 -24.85 11.09 15.17
C ALA A 328 -24.75 9.83 14.27
N LEU A 329 -24.19 8.75 14.81
CA LEU A 329 -24.08 7.49 14.08
C LEU A 329 -25.47 6.86 13.90
N PRO A 330 -25.77 6.24 12.76
CA PRO A 330 -27.03 5.54 12.55
C PRO A 330 -27.17 4.36 13.53
N ILE A 331 -28.42 4.06 13.86
CA ILE A 331 -28.76 2.93 14.73
C ILE A 331 -28.94 1.70 13.84
N ILE A 332 -28.17 0.65 14.10
CA ILE A 332 -28.20 -0.59 13.30
C ILE A 332 -28.89 -1.70 14.10
N TYR A 333 -29.73 -2.47 13.41
CA TYR A 333 -30.20 -3.78 13.84
C TYR A 333 -29.61 -4.81 12.87
N ASN A 334 -28.73 -5.67 13.38
CA ASN A 334 -28.11 -6.75 12.61
C ASN A 334 -28.13 -8.05 13.42
N VAL A 335 -29.17 -8.87 13.26
CA VAL A 335 -29.36 -10.15 13.98
C VAL A 335 -29.45 -11.28 12.97
N ASN A 336 -28.39 -12.06 12.85
CA ASN A 336 -28.17 -13.04 11.79
C ASN A 336 -28.27 -12.42 10.39
N GLY A 337 -27.93 -11.14 10.27
CA GLY A 337 -27.84 -10.41 9.02
C GLY A 337 -26.40 -10.36 8.52
N ILE A 338 -26.24 -10.01 7.25
CA ILE A 338 -24.95 -9.77 6.61
C ILE A 338 -25.03 -8.39 5.96
N ALA A 339 -24.35 -7.43 6.54
CA ALA A 339 -24.29 -6.07 6.04
C ALA A 339 -23.06 -5.89 5.13
N LEU A 340 -23.24 -5.26 3.97
CA LEU A 340 -22.19 -4.95 3.01
C LEU A 340 -22.04 -3.43 2.91
N ASP A 341 -20.80 -2.95 2.99
CA ASP A 341 -20.51 -1.53 2.86
C ASP A 341 -20.73 -1.02 1.43
N ASN A 342 -20.84 0.29 1.28
CA ASN A 342 -21.08 0.91 -0.03
C ASN A 342 -19.92 0.67 -1.02
N ALA A 343 -18.66 0.66 -0.56
CA ALA A 343 -17.53 0.39 -1.43
C ALA A 343 -17.51 -1.08 -1.86
N GLY A 344 -17.86 -1.99 -0.95
CA GLY A 344 -18.04 -3.41 -1.24
C GLY A 344 -19.11 -3.65 -2.29
N PHE A 345 -20.28 -3.00 -2.20
CA PHE A 345 -21.32 -3.16 -3.23
C PHE A 345 -20.87 -2.64 -4.61
N ARG A 346 -20.17 -1.50 -4.65
CA ARG A 346 -19.59 -0.97 -5.90
C ARG A 346 -18.59 -1.94 -6.51
N GLN A 347 -17.69 -2.47 -5.70
CA GLN A 347 -16.71 -3.46 -6.16
C GLN A 347 -17.43 -4.74 -6.62
N LEU A 348 -18.39 -5.25 -5.87
CA LEU A 348 -19.18 -6.44 -6.25
C LEU A 348 -19.88 -6.26 -7.60
N SER A 349 -20.35 -5.05 -7.91
CA SER A 349 -20.96 -4.71 -9.20
C SER A 349 -19.95 -4.67 -10.37
N LEU A 350 -18.66 -4.53 -10.07
CA LEU A 350 -17.57 -4.67 -11.04
C LEU A 350 -17.12 -6.14 -11.17
N GLU A 351 -17.12 -6.89 -10.06
CA GLU A 351 -16.78 -8.32 -10.04
C GLU A 351 -17.82 -9.16 -10.78
N LEU A 352 -19.11 -8.82 -10.63
CA LEU A 352 -20.24 -9.58 -11.13
C LEU A 352 -21.14 -8.73 -12.02
N ASN A 353 -21.66 -9.33 -13.08
CA ASN A 353 -22.76 -8.76 -13.85
C ASN A 353 -24.08 -8.90 -13.05
N LEU A 354 -24.30 -7.99 -12.10
CA LEU A 354 -25.49 -7.99 -11.24
C LEU A 354 -26.73 -7.56 -12.02
N LYS A 355 -27.81 -8.33 -11.89
CA LYS A 355 -29.14 -7.98 -12.41
C LYS A 355 -29.99 -7.38 -11.31
N THR A 356 -30.43 -6.13 -11.49
CA THR A 356 -31.39 -5.50 -10.59
C THR A 356 -32.80 -6.01 -10.88
N LEU A 357 -33.48 -6.53 -9.87
CA LEU A 357 -34.83 -7.06 -9.92
C LEU A 357 -35.68 -6.41 -8.82
N GLU A 358 -36.90 -6.03 -9.16
CA GLU A 358 -37.91 -5.66 -8.16
C GLU A 358 -38.72 -6.89 -7.78
N TYR A 359 -38.90 -7.12 -6.48
CA TYR A 359 -39.71 -8.21 -5.97
C TYR A 359 -40.70 -7.69 -4.94
N THR A 360 -41.97 -8.04 -5.15
CA THR A 360 -43.04 -7.83 -4.19
C THR A 360 -43.25 -9.13 -3.44
N MET A 361 -42.99 -9.12 -2.13
CA MET A 361 -43.27 -10.27 -1.27
C MET A 361 -44.79 -10.55 -1.26
N PRO A 362 -45.23 -11.82 -1.20
CA PRO A 362 -46.64 -12.18 -1.04
C PRO A 362 -47.12 -11.89 0.39
N ASP A 363 -47.26 -10.61 0.74
CA ASP A 363 -47.66 -10.12 2.07
C ASP A 363 -48.64 -8.92 1.92
N PRO A 364 -49.59 -8.66 2.84
CA PRO A 364 -50.66 -7.67 2.66
C PRO A 364 -50.22 -6.21 2.51
N ARG A 365 -48.93 -5.88 2.71
CA ARG A 365 -48.42 -4.50 2.65
C ARG A 365 -47.75 -4.12 1.32
N SER A 366 -47.81 -4.96 0.27
CA SER A 366 -47.40 -4.66 -1.12
C SER A 366 -46.18 -3.73 -1.26
N GLU A 367 -45.12 -4.01 -0.52
CA GLU A 367 -43.88 -3.23 -0.56
C GLU A 367 -42.96 -3.82 -1.63
N ARG A 368 -42.45 -2.97 -2.52
CA ARG A 368 -41.48 -3.38 -3.54
C ARG A 368 -40.08 -3.30 -2.98
N PHE A 369 -39.36 -4.41 -3.05
CA PHE A 369 -37.97 -4.50 -2.64
C PHE A 369 -37.05 -4.56 -3.86
N ARG A 370 -35.91 -3.88 -3.79
CA ARG A 370 -34.88 -3.91 -4.82
C ARG A 370 -33.82 -4.95 -4.45
N PHE A 371 -33.62 -5.92 -5.33
CA PHE A 371 -32.61 -6.95 -5.20
C PHE A 371 -31.63 -6.91 -6.37
N HIS A 372 -30.36 -7.19 -6.11
CA HIS A 372 -29.33 -7.36 -7.12
C HIS A 372 -28.85 -8.81 -7.09
N VAL A 373 -28.99 -9.51 -8.20
CA VAL A 373 -28.72 -10.95 -8.29
C VAL A 373 -27.52 -11.20 -9.20
N GLY A 374 -26.58 -12.02 -8.74
CA GLY A 374 -25.43 -12.45 -9.52
C GLY A 374 -25.01 -13.88 -9.17
N LYS A 375 -24.13 -14.45 -9.99
CA LYS A 375 -23.52 -15.77 -9.75
C LYS A 375 -22.01 -15.63 -9.78
N PHE A 376 -21.33 -16.31 -8.85
CA PHE A 376 -19.88 -16.32 -8.78
C PHE A 376 -19.36 -17.74 -8.54
N PRO A 377 -18.18 -18.10 -9.08
CA PRO A 377 -17.51 -19.35 -8.76
C PRO A 377 -16.78 -19.24 -7.41
N THR A 378 -16.91 -20.28 -6.59
CA THR A 378 -15.99 -20.54 -5.46
C THR A 378 -14.58 -20.90 -5.99
N SER A 379 -13.56 -20.95 -5.12
CA SER A 379 -12.21 -21.40 -5.52
C SER A 379 -12.20 -22.82 -6.13
N LEU A 380 -13.16 -23.66 -5.72
CA LEU A 380 -13.40 -25.00 -6.23
C LEU A 380 -14.23 -25.05 -7.53
N GLY A 381 -14.57 -23.89 -8.12
CA GLY A 381 -15.33 -23.78 -9.37
C GLY A 381 -16.84 -23.99 -9.24
N THR A 382 -17.36 -24.26 -8.03
CA THR A 382 -18.80 -24.38 -7.80
C THR A 382 -19.46 -23.01 -7.91
N GLN A 383 -20.46 -22.90 -8.78
CA GLN A 383 -21.25 -21.68 -8.96
C GLN A 383 -22.20 -21.45 -7.79
N ARG A 384 -22.27 -20.22 -7.29
CA ARG A 384 -23.17 -19.81 -6.21
C ARG A 384 -23.96 -18.58 -6.60
N THR A 385 -25.26 -18.62 -6.32
CA THR A 385 -26.16 -17.46 -6.44
C THR A 385 -25.98 -16.54 -5.24
N LEU A 386 -25.89 -15.25 -5.51
CA LEU A 386 -25.75 -14.18 -4.54
C LEU A 386 -26.86 -13.17 -4.79
N VAL A 387 -27.56 -12.80 -3.71
CA VAL A 387 -28.67 -11.84 -3.75
C VAL A 387 -28.38 -10.74 -2.75
N ILE A 388 -28.27 -9.50 -3.23
CA ILE A 388 -28.10 -8.30 -2.39
C ILE A 388 -29.42 -7.54 -2.34
N ARG A 389 -29.94 -7.29 -1.14
CA ARG A 389 -31.04 -6.33 -0.95
C ARG A 389 -30.46 -4.93 -0.83
N GLU A 390 -30.95 -4.00 -1.64
CA GLU A 390 -30.74 -2.57 -1.46
C GLU A 390 -31.96 -1.99 -0.75
N ALA A 391 -31.76 -1.31 0.37
CA ALA A 391 -32.86 -0.72 1.11
C ALA A 391 -32.50 0.65 1.68
N PRO A 392 -33.46 1.57 1.74
CA PRO A 392 -33.24 2.87 2.34
C PRO A 392 -33.13 2.79 3.86
N TYR A 393 -32.48 3.80 4.45
CA TYR A 393 -32.47 3.93 5.91
C TYR A 393 -33.88 4.21 6.42
N SER A 394 -34.30 3.43 7.43
CA SER A 394 -35.60 3.56 8.08
C SER A 394 -35.67 4.82 8.95
N ILE A 395 -36.87 5.38 9.09
CA ILE A 395 -37.14 6.48 10.02
C ILE A 395 -37.69 5.85 11.30
N PRO A 396 -37.19 6.21 12.49
CA PRO A 396 -37.71 5.71 13.76
C PRO A 396 -39.06 6.38 14.12
N GLU A 397 -40.11 6.15 13.30
CA GLU A 397 -41.56 6.31 13.59
C GLU A 397 -42.34 6.21 12.27
N PRO A 398 -43.61 5.75 12.26
CA PRO A 398 -44.44 5.77 11.05
C PRO A 398 -44.89 7.21 10.79
N ALA A 399 -44.00 8.02 10.20
CA ALA A 399 -44.44 9.24 9.55
C ALA A 399 -45.45 8.85 8.46
N SER A 400 -46.56 9.59 8.43
CA SER A 400 -47.71 9.42 7.55
C SER A 400 -47.38 8.93 6.13
N PRO A 401 -48.24 8.10 5.51
CA PRO A 401 -48.01 7.43 4.24
C PRO A 401 -47.82 8.34 3.00
N ASP A 402 -47.83 9.66 3.17
CA ASP A 402 -47.75 10.67 2.10
C ASP A 402 -46.42 11.42 2.00
N VAL A 403 -45.40 11.07 2.79
CA VAL A 403 -44.07 11.63 2.55
C VAL A 403 -43.36 10.74 1.55
N ALA A 404 -43.35 11.16 0.28
CA ALA A 404 -42.37 10.70 -0.70
C ALA A 404 -40.97 11.04 -0.19
N SER A 405 -40.43 10.18 0.68
CA SER A 405 -39.17 10.39 1.34
C SER A 405 -38.04 10.19 0.33
N ASN A 406 -37.37 11.29 -0.03
CA ASN A 406 -36.08 11.24 -0.70
C ASN A 406 -35.11 10.44 0.20
N PHE A 407 -34.90 9.17 -0.13
CA PHE A 407 -33.96 8.30 0.55
C PHE A 407 -32.57 8.48 -0.08
N GLU A 408 -31.82 9.48 0.38
CA GLU A 408 -30.44 9.72 -0.11
C GLU A 408 -29.44 8.65 0.36
N GLN A 409 -29.75 7.92 1.44
CA GLN A 409 -28.88 6.88 2.00
C GLN A 409 -29.54 5.51 1.95
N VAL A 410 -28.82 4.54 1.37
CA VAL A 410 -29.18 3.13 1.28
C VAL A 410 -28.14 2.27 1.99
N PHE A 411 -28.56 1.07 2.40
CA PHE A 411 -27.68 0.02 2.90
C PHE A 411 -27.87 -1.25 2.07
N TYR A 412 -26.87 -2.13 2.10
CA TYR A 412 -26.87 -3.39 1.38
C TYR A 412 -26.85 -4.57 2.34
N GLU A 413 -27.74 -5.53 2.11
CA GLU A 413 -27.79 -6.80 2.85
C GLU A 413 -27.49 -7.97 1.91
N VAL A 414 -26.57 -8.87 2.28
CA VAL A 414 -26.46 -10.16 1.60
C VAL A 414 -27.57 -11.08 2.12
N CYS A 415 -28.52 -11.41 1.25
CA CYS A 415 -29.72 -12.16 1.61
C CYS A 415 -29.42 -13.64 1.89
N THR A 416 -29.99 -14.16 2.97
CA THR A 416 -29.92 -15.59 3.33
C THR A 416 -31.28 -16.27 3.48
N TYR A 417 -32.35 -15.57 3.07
CA TYR A 417 -33.73 -16.02 3.21
C TYR A 417 -34.07 -17.09 2.16
N PRO A 418 -34.50 -18.30 2.55
CA PRO A 418 -34.76 -19.39 1.60
C PRO A 418 -35.74 -19.02 0.49
N ALA A 419 -36.82 -18.30 0.79
CA ALA A 419 -37.80 -17.88 -0.20
C ALA A 419 -37.22 -16.91 -1.25
N ILE A 420 -36.37 -15.97 -0.82
CA ILE A 420 -35.74 -15.00 -1.72
C ILE A 420 -34.65 -15.67 -2.57
N LEU A 421 -33.85 -16.56 -1.96
CA LEU A 421 -32.84 -17.32 -2.69
C LEU A 421 -33.48 -18.24 -3.73
N ALA A 422 -34.53 -18.98 -3.37
CA ALA A 422 -35.27 -19.83 -4.29
C ALA A 422 -35.90 -19.01 -5.42
N TRP A 423 -36.50 -17.85 -5.13
CA TRP A 423 -37.00 -16.93 -6.15
C TRP A 423 -35.90 -16.49 -7.11
N ALA A 424 -34.73 -16.10 -6.59
CA ALA A 424 -33.61 -15.63 -7.40
C ALA A 424 -33.00 -16.72 -8.30
N GLU A 425 -33.05 -18.00 -7.90
CA GLU A 425 -32.59 -19.12 -8.74
C GLU A 425 -33.39 -19.30 -10.04
N HIS A 426 -34.63 -18.83 -10.08
CA HIS A 426 -35.48 -18.88 -11.27
C HIS A 426 -35.15 -17.79 -12.29
N PHE A 427 -34.27 -16.83 -11.95
CA PHE A 427 -33.82 -15.79 -12.86
C PHE A 427 -32.42 -16.15 -13.41
N PRO A 428 -32.22 -16.03 -14.75
CA PRO A 428 -31.01 -16.49 -15.42
C PRO A 428 -29.75 -15.76 -14.96
#